data_AF-A0A212TQ65-F1
#
_entry.id   AF-A0A212TQ65-F1
#
_cell.length_a   1.000
_cell.length_b   1.000
_cell.length_c   1.000
_cell.angle_alpha   90.00
_cell.angle_beta   90.00
_cell.angle_gamma   90.00
#
_symmetry.space_group_name_H-M   'P 1'
#
loop_
_entity.id
_entity.type
_entity.pdbx_description
1 polymer ?
#
loop_
_entity_poly.entity_id
_entity_poly.type
_entity_poly.pdbx_seq_one_letter_code
_entity_poly.pdbx_strand_id
1 'polypeptide(L)'
;MSQEPEIRENIELEALNTLHVPARARFFVEVHSPDELVRSLEWASSEGQEVLILGGGSNLVFAGDFEGLVVRLVIRGRRWEHIDDHRATLVLGAGENWHEAVLYAARAGYRGIENLALIPGTAGAAPVQNIGAYGVELGDCLESVTALDRNTGELVVLTNAECRFAYRDSLFKQTPGRYVITEIRLGLSRSRPLVLGYRDLQDYLSDIAETALDPLQVAEAVMAIRRRKLPDPDIIPNAGSFFKNPFVDGETFEALEKRHPDIVAYPQEQGVKLAAAWLIDQSGWKGFRNARVGVHNRQALVLINHSGGTGADILKLAETIGQSVAERFGVTLEMEPGIVGSQR
;
A
#
# COMPACT_ATOMS: atom_id res chain seq x y z
N MET A 1 -31.31 -22.11 2.70
CA MET A 1 -31.05 -21.52 4.02
C MET A 1 -29.71 -20.81 3.91
N SER A 2 -29.70 -19.48 3.85
CA SER A 2 -28.45 -18.71 3.82
C SER A 2 -27.76 -18.91 5.16
N GLN A 3 -26.52 -19.43 5.13
CA GLN A 3 -25.72 -19.52 6.35
C GLN A 3 -25.40 -18.10 6.84
N GLU A 4 -25.68 -17.84 8.11
CA GLU A 4 -25.27 -16.62 8.80
C GLU A 4 -23.74 -16.47 8.74
N PRO A 5 -23.20 -15.24 8.70
CA PRO A 5 -21.76 -15.04 8.74
C PRO A 5 -21.17 -15.57 10.05
N GLU A 6 -20.02 -16.24 9.98
CA GLU A 6 -19.31 -16.74 11.17
C GLU A 6 -18.57 -15.58 11.86
N ILE A 7 -19.32 -14.78 12.63
CA ILE A 7 -18.76 -13.67 13.40
C ILE A 7 -18.07 -14.19 14.65
N ARG A 8 -16.79 -13.82 14.81
CA ARG A 8 -15.98 -14.12 15.99
C ARG A 8 -15.80 -12.86 16.83
N GLU A 9 -15.75 -13.02 18.15
CA GLU A 9 -15.59 -11.90 19.08
C GLU A 9 -14.16 -11.79 19.65
N ASN A 10 -13.75 -10.56 19.96
CA ASN A 10 -12.51 -10.23 20.67
C ASN A 10 -11.27 -10.84 20.02
N ILE A 11 -11.14 -10.72 18.70
CA ILE A 11 -10.02 -11.28 17.93
C ILE A 11 -8.79 -10.36 18.00
N GLU A 12 -7.62 -10.94 18.24
CA GLU A 12 -6.35 -10.23 18.20
C GLU A 12 -5.95 -9.88 16.76
N LEU A 13 -5.49 -8.64 16.57
CA LEU A 13 -5.13 -8.08 15.27
C LEU A 13 -3.62 -7.94 15.09
N GLU A 14 -2.80 -8.28 16.08
CA GLU A 14 -1.35 -8.13 16.04
C GLU A 14 -0.72 -8.85 14.85
N ALA A 15 -1.14 -10.10 14.60
CA ALA A 15 -0.68 -10.88 13.44
C ALA A 15 -1.34 -10.46 12.10
N LEU A 16 -2.27 -9.50 12.13
CA LEU A 16 -3.02 -9.03 10.97
C LEU A 16 -2.64 -7.60 10.56
N ASN A 17 -1.54 -7.08 11.09
CA ASN A 17 -0.95 -5.80 10.69
C ASN A 17 0.57 -5.92 10.66
N THR A 18 1.22 -5.35 9.63
CA THR A 18 2.67 -5.56 9.43
C THR A 18 3.54 -4.78 10.42
N LEU A 19 2.95 -3.89 11.21
CA LEU A 19 3.61 -3.24 12.35
C LEU A 19 3.65 -4.13 13.59
N HIS A 20 2.91 -5.24 13.62
CA HIS A 20 2.75 -6.10 14.80
C HIS A 20 2.45 -5.29 16.06
N VAL A 21 1.61 -4.26 15.93
CA VAL A 21 1.12 -3.52 17.10
C VAL A 21 -0.08 -4.26 17.70
N PRO A 22 -0.16 -4.38 19.03
CA PRO A 22 -1.27 -5.04 19.69
C PRO A 22 -2.56 -4.23 19.52
N ALA A 23 -3.63 -4.91 19.11
CA ALA A 23 -4.99 -4.41 19.08
C ALA A 23 -5.96 -5.60 19.03
N ARG A 24 -7.21 -5.38 19.43
CA ARG A 24 -8.31 -6.34 19.31
C ARG A 24 -9.45 -5.77 18.49
N ALA A 25 -10.09 -6.61 17.70
CA ALA A 25 -11.39 -6.33 17.10
C ALA A 25 -12.49 -6.87 18.01
N ARG A 26 -13.51 -6.06 18.30
CA ARG A 26 -14.70 -6.52 19.01
C ARG A 26 -15.39 -7.64 18.24
N PHE A 27 -15.59 -7.45 16.93
CA PHE A 27 -16.14 -8.45 16.03
C PHE A 27 -15.22 -8.65 14.83
N PHE A 28 -15.17 -9.88 14.32
CA PHE A 28 -14.28 -10.24 13.22
C PHE A 28 -14.92 -11.31 12.33
N VAL A 29 -14.76 -11.17 11.01
CA VAL A 29 -15.17 -12.18 10.03
C VAL A 29 -14.17 -12.27 8.88
N GLU A 30 -13.92 -13.49 8.39
CA GLU A 30 -13.25 -13.69 7.10
C GLU A 30 -14.30 -13.89 6.02
N VAL A 31 -14.14 -13.20 4.90
CA VAL A 31 -15.07 -13.23 3.78
C VAL A 31 -14.39 -13.83 2.56
N HIS A 32 -14.94 -14.93 2.05
CA HIS A 32 -14.41 -15.71 0.93
C HIS A 32 -15.17 -15.49 -0.39
N SER A 33 -16.32 -14.80 -0.35
CA SER A 33 -17.14 -14.50 -1.52
C SER A 33 -17.84 -13.14 -1.42
N PRO A 34 -18.27 -12.54 -2.55
CA PRO A 34 -19.10 -11.34 -2.53
C PRO A 34 -20.42 -11.53 -1.74
N ASP A 35 -21.01 -12.72 -1.78
CA ASP A 35 -22.25 -12.99 -1.05
C ASP A 35 -22.03 -13.00 0.48
N GLU A 36 -20.90 -13.55 0.94
CA GLU A 36 -20.50 -13.46 2.36
C GLU A 36 -20.20 -12.03 2.78
N LEU A 37 -19.63 -11.21 1.87
CA LEU A 37 -19.40 -9.79 2.12
C LEU A 37 -20.72 -9.07 2.40
N VAL A 38 -21.71 -9.26 1.52
CA VAL A 38 -23.03 -8.64 1.66
C VAL A 38 -23.66 -9.05 2.98
N ARG A 39 -23.72 -10.35 3.29
CA ARG A 39 -24.30 -10.83 4.57
C ARG A 39 -23.59 -10.28 5.80
N SER A 40 -22.26 -10.16 5.75
CA SER A 40 -21.47 -9.63 6.87
C SER A 40 -21.74 -8.14 7.09
N LEU A 41 -21.93 -7.37 6.02
CA LEU A 41 -22.26 -5.95 6.09
C LEU A 41 -23.71 -5.72 6.53
N GLU A 42 -24.63 -6.58 6.10
CA GLU A 42 -26.02 -6.58 6.57
C GLU A 42 -26.08 -6.83 8.08
N TRP A 43 -25.34 -7.83 8.57
CA TRP A 43 -25.21 -8.10 10.00
C TRP A 43 -24.64 -6.90 10.76
N ALA A 44 -23.56 -6.29 10.25
CA ALA A 44 -22.97 -5.12 10.89
C ALA A 44 -23.97 -3.94 10.96
N SER A 45 -24.75 -3.74 9.90
CA SER A 45 -25.80 -2.73 9.85
C SER A 45 -26.91 -3.01 10.86
N SER A 46 -27.38 -4.26 10.98
CA SER A 46 -28.44 -4.63 11.93
C SER A 46 -27.99 -4.51 13.38
N GLU A 47 -26.71 -4.75 13.67
CA GLU A 47 -26.12 -4.65 15.00
C GLU A 47 -25.55 -3.25 15.31
N GLY A 48 -25.69 -2.29 14.39
CA GLY A 48 -25.18 -0.93 14.55
C GLY A 48 -23.65 -0.83 14.69
N GLN A 49 -22.91 -1.76 14.07
CA GLN A 49 -21.47 -1.87 14.17
C GLN A 49 -20.75 -1.06 13.09
N GLU A 50 -19.72 -0.32 13.49
CA GLU A 50 -18.76 0.25 12.54
C GLU A 50 -18.00 -0.87 11.82
N VAL A 51 -17.69 -0.69 10.54
CA VAL A 51 -17.00 -1.71 9.73
C VAL A 51 -15.63 -1.21 9.29
N LEU A 52 -14.60 -2.00 9.59
CA LEU A 52 -13.26 -1.89 9.01
C LEU A 52 -13.05 -2.99 7.97
N ILE A 53 -12.76 -2.62 6.73
CA ILE A 53 -12.30 -3.57 5.71
C ILE A 53 -10.79 -3.76 5.85
N LEU A 54 -10.36 -5.01 6.03
CA LEU A 54 -8.96 -5.36 6.21
C LEU A 54 -8.46 -6.25 5.07
N GLY A 55 -7.40 -5.78 4.39
CA GLY A 55 -6.60 -6.57 3.48
C GLY A 55 -5.47 -7.30 4.23
N GLY A 56 -4.22 -6.96 3.90
CA GLY A 56 -3.02 -7.49 4.58
C GLY A 56 -2.53 -6.67 5.77
N GLY A 57 -3.22 -5.57 6.13
CA GLY A 57 -2.81 -4.69 7.23
C GLY A 57 -1.44 -4.03 7.06
N SER A 58 -0.96 -3.89 5.83
CA SER A 58 0.38 -3.36 5.51
C SER A 58 0.47 -1.83 5.45
N ASN A 59 -0.68 -1.15 5.55
CA ASN A 59 -0.78 0.31 5.51
C ASN A 59 -1.77 0.84 6.57
N LEU A 60 -1.75 0.24 7.77
CA LEU A 60 -2.58 0.65 8.91
C LEU A 60 -1.74 0.75 10.17
N VAL A 61 -2.12 1.68 11.06
CA VAL A 61 -1.64 1.80 12.43
C VAL A 61 -2.84 1.67 13.36
N PHE A 62 -2.91 0.59 14.13
CA PHE A 62 -3.92 0.45 15.17
C PHE A 62 -3.52 1.25 16.40
N ALA A 63 -4.17 2.39 16.63
CA ALA A 63 -3.94 3.26 17.79
C ALA A 63 -4.47 2.66 19.11
N GLY A 64 -5.31 1.64 19.00
CA GLY A 64 -5.92 0.89 20.08
C GLY A 64 -6.85 -0.18 19.52
N ASP A 65 -7.70 -0.73 20.37
CA ASP A 65 -8.73 -1.69 19.96
C ASP A 65 -9.76 -1.04 19.01
N PHE A 66 -10.34 -1.87 18.14
CA PHE A 66 -11.41 -1.52 17.24
C PHE A 66 -12.72 -2.11 17.74
N GLU A 67 -13.65 -1.26 18.16
CA GLU A 67 -14.91 -1.67 18.79
C GLU A 67 -15.96 -2.22 17.80
N GLY A 68 -15.70 -2.15 16.50
CA GLY A 68 -16.62 -2.59 15.45
C GLY A 68 -16.29 -3.98 14.86
N LEU A 69 -16.84 -4.23 13.67
CA LEU A 69 -16.59 -5.41 12.85
C LEU A 69 -15.38 -5.20 11.93
N VAL A 70 -14.35 -6.02 12.10
CA VAL A 70 -13.30 -6.18 11.10
C VAL A 70 -13.72 -7.24 10.09
N VAL A 71 -13.86 -6.85 8.83
CA VAL A 71 -14.11 -7.74 7.70
C VAL A 71 -12.80 -7.96 6.95
N ARG A 72 -12.22 -9.15 7.10
CA ARG A 72 -11.01 -9.54 6.36
C ARG A 72 -11.39 -10.13 5.01
N LEU A 73 -10.93 -9.53 3.92
CA LEU A 73 -11.18 -10.04 2.58
C LEU A 73 -10.23 -11.19 2.23
N VAL A 74 -10.78 -12.39 2.11
CA VAL A 74 -10.08 -13.63 1.72
C VAL A 74 -10.71 -14.24 0.45
N ILE A 75 -11.27 -13.36 -0.40
CA ILE A 75 -11.80 -13.72 -1.73
C ILE A 75 -10.62 -14.05 -2.64
N ARG A 76 -10.30 -15.34 -2.76
CA ARG A 76 -9.20 -15.85 -3.60
C ARG A 76 -9.71 -16.30 -4.95
N GLY A 77 -8.78 -16.47 -5.87
CA GLY A 77 -9.02 -16.86 -7.24
C GLY A 77 -8.13 -16.04 -8.16
N ARG A 78 -7.38 -16.72 -9.02
CA ARG A 78 -6.65 -16.11 -10.11
C ARG A 78 -6.90 -16.89 -11.39
N ARG A 79 -7.14 -16.18 -12.49
CA ARG A 79 -7.38 -16.78 -13.81
C ARG A 79 -6.97 -15.82 -14.92
N TRP A 80 -6.73 -16.39 -16.09
CA TRP A 80 -6.49 -15.64 -17.32
C TRP A 80 -7.78 -15.59 -18.14
N GLU A 81 -8.14 -14.42 -18.63
CA GLU A 81 -9.22 -14.19 -19.58
C GLU A 81 -8.68 -13.47 -20.82
N HIS A 82 -9.46 -13.47 -21.91
CA HIS A 82 -9.12 -12.75 -23.15
C HIS A 82 -7.69 -13.00 -23.66
N ILE A 83 -7.27 -14.26 -23.65
CA ILE A 83 -5.91 -14.65 -24.05
C ILE A 83 -5.79 -14.58 -25.57
N ASP A 84 -4.88 -13.73 -26.04
CA ASP A 84 -4.38 -13.71 -27.40
C ASP A 84 -2.85 -13.95 -27.43
N ASP A 85 -2.23 -13.90 -28.61
CA ASP A 85 -0.80 -14.20 -28.78
C ASP A 85 0.12 -13.32 -27.92
N HIS A 86 -0.29 -12.10 -27.60
CA HIS A 86 0.54 -11.11 -26.92
C HIS A 86 -0.09 -10.47 -25.69
N ARG A 87 -1.40 -10.59 -25.47
CA ARG A 87 -2.15 -9.95 -24.40
C ARG A 87 -3.02 -10.95 -23.67
N ALA A 88 -3.29 -10.66 -22.40
CA ALA A 88 -4.30 -11.36 -21.62
C ALA A 88 -4.73 -10.47 -20.46
N THR A 89 -5.94 -10.72 -19.97
CA THR A 89 -6.44 -10.13 -18.73
C THR A 89 -6.16 -11.08 -17.58
N LEU A 90 -5.34 -10.67 -16.62
CA LEU A 90 -5.20 -11.37 -15.34
C LEU A 90 -6.31 -10.90 -14.41
N VAL A 91 -7.15 -11.84 -13.98
CA VAL A 91 -8.24 -11.56 -13.04
C VAL A 91 -7.88 -12.11 -11.67
N LEU A 92 -8.02 -11.27 -10.64
CA LEU A 92 -7.62 -11.57 -9.27
C LEU A 92 -8.76 -11.26 -8.29
N GLY A 93 -9.10 -12.21 -7.43
CA GLY A 93 -9.91 -11.94 -6.25
C GLY A 93 -9.20 -10.99 -5.28
N ALA A 94 -9.96 -10.16 -4.57
CA ALA A 94 -9.43 -9.10 -3.71
C ALA A 94 -8.53 -9.60 -2.56
N GLY A 95 -8.65 -10.86 -2.17
CA GLY A 95 -7.84 -11.52 -1.15
C GLY A 95 -6.57 -12.21 -1.66
N GLU A 96 -6.28 -12.19 -2.97
CA GLU A 96 -5.01 -12.69 -3.51
C GLU A 96 -3.83 -11.89 -2.96
N ASN A 97 -2.74 -12.57 -2.61
CA ASN A 97 -1.49 -11.90 -2.23
C ASN A 97 -0.91 -11.18 -3.45
N TRP A 98 -0.62 -9.88 -3.31
CA TRP A 98 -0.16 -9.06 -4.43
C TRP A 98 1.17 -9.54 -5.01
N HIS A 99 2.17 -9.81 -4.16
CA HIS A 99 3.49 -10.24 -4.62
C HIS A 99 3.42 -11.57 -5.37
N GLU A 100 2.65 -12.53 -4.86
CA GLU A 100 2.45 -13.82 -5.53
C GLU A 100 1.73 -13.65 -6.88
N ALA A 101 0.79 -12.72 -7.00
CA ALA A 101 0.15 -12.39 -8.27
C ALA A 101 1.14 -11.80 -9.30
N VAL A 102 2.07 -10.93 -8.86
CA VAL A 102 3.15 -10.42 -9.72
C VAL A 102 4.04 -11.56 -10.21
N LEU A 103 4.50 -12.44 -9.32
CA LEU A 103 5.34 -13.57 -9.70
C LEU A 103 4.60 -14.56 -10.61
N TYR A 104 3.31 -14.77 -10.39
CA TYR A 104 2.47 -15.59 -11.25
C TYR A 104 2.40 -15.04 -12.68
N ALA A 105 2.18 -13.73 -12.84
CA ALA A 105 2.16 -13.08 -14.15
C ALA A 105 3.53 -13.13 -14.85
N ALA A 106 4.59 -12.79 -14.11
CA ALA A 106 5.95 -12.73 -14.64
C ALA A 106 6.45 -14.12 -15.11
N ARG A 107 6.18 -15.18 -14.33
CA ARG A 107 6.52 -16.57 -14.71
C ARG A 107 5.77 -17.03 -15.98
N ALA A 108 4.59 -16.48 -16.27
CA ALA A 108 3.84 -16.74 -17.50
C ALA A 108 4.32 -15.88 -18.70
N GLY A 109 5.36 -15.06 -18.50
CA GLY A 109 5.97 -14.18 -19.50
C GLY A 109 5.22 -12.87 -19.73
N TYR A 110 4.17 -12.57 -18.95
CA TYR A 110 3.42 -11.33 -19.08
C TYR A 110 4.12 -10.18 -18.37
N ARG A 111 4.15 -9.02 -19.03
CA ARG A 111 4.78 -7.79 -18.57
C ARG A 111 3.71 -6.73 -18.23
N GLY A 112 4.07 -5.82 -17.35
CA GLY A 112 3.27 -4.67 -16.91
C GLY A 112 3.29 -4.43 -15.40
N ILE A 113 3.57 -5.45 -14.58
CA ILE A 113 3.50 -5.35 -13.11
C ILE A 113 4.74 -5.87 -12.38
N GLU A 114 5.78 -6.30 -13.11
CA GLU A 114 7.05 -6.79 -12.57
C GLU A 114 7.75 -5.78 -11.64
N ASN A 115 7.64 -4.48 -11.95
CA ASN A 115 8.15 -3.38 -11.14
C ASN A 115 7.47 -3.26 -9.76
N LEU A 116 6.30 -3.87 -9.60
CA LEU A 116 5.48 -3.84 -8.39
C LEU A 116 5.73 -5.07 -7.48
N ALA A 117 6.77 -5.86 -7.77
CA ALA A 117 7.16 -7.00 -6.96
C ALA A 117 7.53 -6.59 -5.52
N LEU A 118 7.26 -7.50 -4.57
CA LEU A 118 7.53 -7.32 -3.13
C LEU A 118 6.84 -6.10 -2.49
N ILE A 119 5.74 -5.63 -3.08
CA ILE A 119 4.78 -4.77 -2.38
C ILE A 119 3.88 -5.67 -1.52
N PRO A 120 3.80 -5.44 -0.19
CA PRO A 120 2.96 -6.24 0.69
C PRO A 120 1.48 -5.89 0.54
N GLY A 121 0.61 -6.82 0.91
CA GLY A 121 -0.84 -6.63 0.91
C GLY A 121 -1.55 -7.49 -0.13
N THR A 122 -2.79 -7.11 -0.43
CA THR A 122 -3.69 -7.90 -1.28
C THR A 122 -4.03 -7.18 -2.57
N ALA A 123 -4.43 -7.93 -3.58
CA ALA A 123 -4.89 -7.41 -4.86
C ALA A 123 -6.05 -6.40 -4.71
N GLY A 124 -6.96 -6.61 -3.75
CA GLY A 124 -8.07 -5.68 -3.50
C GLY A 124 -7.65 -4.36 -2.85
N ALA A 125 -6.52 -4.34 -2.13
CA ALA A 125 -5.99 -3.10 -1.54
C ALA A 125 -5.17 -2.29 -2.56
N ALA A 126 -4.61 -2.93 -3.60
CA ALA A 126 -3.74 -2.30 -4.58
C ALA A 126 -4.37 -1.06 -5.27
N PRO A 127 -5.66 -1.08 -5.70
CA PRO A 127 -6.29 0.10 -6.30
C PRO A 127 -6.49 1.25 -5.33
N VAL A 128 -6.68 0.99 -4.04
CA VAL A 128 -7.07 2.03 -3.07
C VAL A 128 -6.06 3.18 -3.05
N GLN A 129 -4.78 2.86 -3.16
CA GLN A 129 -3.71 3.86 -3.20
C GLN A 129 -3.02 3.96 -4.56
N ASN A 130 -3.54 3.31 -5.61
CA ASN A 130 -2.82 3.19 -6.88
C ASN A 130 -1.34 2.81 -6.64
N ILE A 131 -1.10 1.63 -6.06
CA ILE A 131 0.25 1.24 -5.64
C ILE A 131 1.24 1.41 -6.80
N GLY A 132 2.44 1.89 -6.47
CA GLY A 132 3.44 2.17 -7.50
C GLY A 132 4.86 2.08 -6.97
N ALA A 133 5.75 1.57 -7.80
CA ALA A 133 7.17 1.46 -7.50
C ALA A 133 7.98 1.39 -8.81
N TYR A 134 9.22 1.87 -8.77
CA TYR A 134 10.16 1.78 -9.88
C TYR A 134 9.60 2.29 -11.23
N GLY A 135 8.84 3.38 -11.20
CA GLY A 135 8.31 4.03 -12.41
C GLY A 135 7.04 3.40 -13.01
N VAL A 136 6.40 2.47 -12.30
CA VAL A 136 5.12 1.87 -12.68
C VAL A 136 4.11 2.07 -11.57
N GLU A 137 2.85 2.29 -11.93
CA GLU A 137 1.69 2.32 -11.04
C GLU A 137 0.64 1.28 -11.48
N LEU A 138 -0.22 0.85 -10.56
CA LEU A 138 -1.28 -0.12 -10.86
C LEU A 138 -2.19 0.35 -11.99
N GLY A 139 -2.51 1.65 -12.00
CA GLY A 139 -3.34 2.29 -13.02
C GLY A 139 -2.82 2.10 -14.45
N ASP A 140 -1.53 1.82 -14.64
CA ASP A 140 -0.93 1.58 -15.96
C ASP A 140 -1.37 0.26 -16.61
N CYS A 141 -1.90 -0.67 -15.81
CA CYS A 141 -2.33 -2.01 -16.23
C CYS A 141 -3.76 -2.36 -15.82
N LEU A 142 -4.39 -1.61 -14.91
CA LEU A 142 -5.75 -1.92 -14.48
C LEU A 142 -6.75 -1.68 -15.62
N GLU A 143 -7.58 -2.67 -15.92
CA GLU A 143 -8.72 -2.54 -16.84
C GLU A 143 -9.98 -2.12 -16.08
N SER A 144 -10.30 -2.82 -14.99
CA SER A 144 -11.46 -2.53 -14.15
C SER A 144 -11.35 -3.11 -12.74
N VAL A 145 -12.20 -2.61 -11.85
CA VAL A 145 -12.44 -3.09 -10.49
C VAL A 145 -13.90 -3.50 -10.34
N THR A 146 -14.16 -4.67 -9.77
CA THR A 146 -15.48 -5.02 -9.25
C THR A 146 -15.53 -4.73 -7.76
N ALA A 147 -16.50 -3.94 -7.33
CA ALA A 147 -16.65 -3.55 -5.93
C ALA A 147 -18.11 -3.59 -5.50
N LEU A 148 -18.34 -3.87 -4.22
CA LEU A 148 -19.65 -3.63 -3.59
C LEU A 148 -19.75 -2.14 -3.22
N ASP A 149 -20.75 -1.44 -3.74
CA ASP A 149 -21.08 -0.08 -3.30
C ASP A 149 -21.97 -0.15 -2.06
N ARG A 150 -21.42 0.21 -0.90
CA ARG A 150 -22.13 0.15 0.39
C ARG A 150 -23.32 1.10 0.48
N ASN A 151 -23.41 2.09 -0.40
CA ASN A 151 -24.57 2.99 -0.42
C ASN A 151 -25.78 2.36 -1.11
N THR A 152 -25.56 1.51 -2.12
CA THR A 152 -26.65 0.87 -2.89
C THR A 152 -26.85 -0.60 -2.51
N GLY A 153 -25.83 -1.24 -1.95
CA GLY A 153 -25.80 -2.69 -1.70
C GLY A 153 -25.52 -3.52 -2.96
N GLU A 154 -25.18 -2.89 -4.09
CA GLU A 154 -25.00 -3.57 -5.37
C GLU A 154 -23.52 -3.71 -5.74
N LEU A 155 -23.20 -4.78 -6.48
CA LEU A 155 -21.90 -4.92 -7.13
C LEU A 155 -21.85 -4.02 -8.37
N VAL A 156 -20.82 -3.17 -8.41
CA VAL A 156 -20.53 -2.29 -9.53
C VAL A 156 -19.20 -2.69 -10.17
N VAL A 157 -19.09 -2.47 -11.48
CA VAL A 157 -17.83 -2.58 -12.22
C VAL A 157 -17.39 -1.18 -12.61
N LEU A 158 -16.23 -0.77 -12.12
CA LEU A 158 -15.62 0.53 -12.38
C LEU A 158 -14.46 0.35 -13.35
N THR A 159 -14.49 1.07 -14.45
CA THR A 159 -13.37 1.16 -15.40
C THR A 159 -12.17 1.87 -14.77
N ASN A 160 -11.00 1.75 -15.40
CA ASN A 160 -9.79 2.49 -15.00
C ASN A 160 -10.06 4.00 -14.83
N ALA A 161 -10.74 4.63 -15.80
CA ALA A 161 -11.04 6.06 -15.76
C ALA A 161 -11.96 6.43 -14.59
N GLU A 162 -12.95 5.58 -14.27
CA GLU A 162 -13.86 5.78 -13.15
C GLU A 162 -13.18 5.62 -11.79
N CYS A 163 -12.07 4.86 -11.72
CA CYS A 163 -11.26 4.73 -10.51
C CYS A 163 -10.49 6.01 -10.16
N ARG A 164 -10.37 6.97 -11.09
CA ARG A 164 -9.75 8.30 -10.87
C ARG A 164 -8.38 8.24 -10.20
N PHE A 165 -7.50 7.38 -10.71
CA PHE A 165 -6.17 7.23 -10.13
C PHE A 165 -5.33 8.50 -10.26
N ALA A 166 -4.55 8.76 -9.22
CA ALA A 166 -3.46 9.72 -9.20
C ALA A 166 -2.33 9.19 -8.30
N TYR A 167 -1.26 9.98 -8.12
CA TYR A 167 -0.14 9.57 -7.27
C TYR A 167 -0.62 9.31 -5.84
N ARG A 168 -0.57 8.04 -5.41
CA ARG A 168 -1.02 7.57 -4.10
C ARG A 168 -2.49 7.87 -3.78
N ASP A 169 -3.33 8.01 -4.81
CA ASP A 169 -4.74 8.40 -4.66
C ASP A 169 -5.67 7.72 -5.67
N SER A 170 -6.96 7.63 -5.31
CA SER A 170 -8.02 7.03 -6.12
C SER A 170 -9.40 7.47 -5.65
N LEU A 171 -10.44 7.17 -6.42
CA LEU A 171 -11.85 7.27 -6.00
C LEU A 171 -12.09 6.60 -4.63
N PHE A 172 -11.48 5.44 -4.38
CA PHE A 172 -11.68 4.64 -3.17
C PHE A 172 -11.13 5.35 -1.93
N LYS A 173 -10.02 6.10 -2.09
CA LYS A 173 -9.41 6.90 -1.03
C LYS A 173 -10.12 8.23 -0.83
N GLN A 174 -10.67 8.81 -1.91
CA GLN A 174 -11.50 10.01 -1.89
C GLN A 174 -12.89 9.75 -1.28
N THR A 175 -13.38 8.51 -1.33
CA THR A 175 -14.68 8.09 -0.77
C THR A 175 -14.50 6.92 0.21
N PRO A 176 -13.76 7.15 1.32
CA PRO A 176 -13.36 6.08 2.23
C PRO A 176 -14.59 5.36 2.80
N GLY A 177 -14.55 4.04 2.76
CA GLY A 177 -15.61 3.19 3.29
C GLY A 177 -16.81 3.01 2.38
N ARG A 178 -16.92 3.65 1.21
CA ARG A 178 -18.05 3.40 0.29
C ARG A 178 -17.91 2.10 -0.49
N TYR A 179 -16.79 1.93 -1.18
CA TYR A 179 -16.57 0.79 -2.07
C TYR A 179 -15.73 -0.29 -1.40
N VAL A 180 -16.16 -1.54 -1.48
CA VAL A 180 -15.39 -2.70 -1.03
C VAL A 180 -15.00 -3.53 -2.24
N ILE A 181 -13.72 -3.49 -2.60
CA ILE A 181 -13.19 -4.16 -3.79
C ILE A 181 -13.22 -5.68 -3.60
N THR A 182 -13.74 -6.40 -4.58
CA THR A 182 -13.89 -7.88 -4.56
C THR A 182 -13.09 -8.57 -5.67
N GLU A 183 -12.87 -7.92 -6.81
CA GLU A 183 -12.08 -8.43 -7.94
C GLU A 183 -11.37 -7.27 -8.64
N ILE A 184 -10.16 -7.51 -9.15
CA ILE A 184 -9.45 -6.59 -10.06
C ILE A 184 -9.10 -7.31 -11.36
N ARG A 185 -9.05 -6.55 -12.45
CA ARG A 185 -8.70 -7.02 -13.79
C ARG A 185 -7.52 -6.24 -14.32
N LEU A 186 -6.44 -6.92 -14.70
CA LEU A 186 -5.20 -6.33 -15.16
C LEU A 186 -4.94 -6.76 -16.61
N GLY A 187 -4.87 -5.78 -17.51
CA GLY A 187 -4.48 -5.98 -18.91
C GLY A 187 -2.96 -6.04 -19.02
N LEU A 188 -2.43 -7.23 -19.32
CA LEU A 188 -1.00 -7.48 -19.40
C LEU A 188 -0.60 -7.89 -20.81
N SER A 189 0.69 -7.76 -21.13
CA SER A 189 1.19 -8.13 -22.46
C SER A 189 2.61 -8.69 -22.44
N ARG A 190 2.88 -9.68 -23.29
CA ARG A 190 4.22 -10.24 -23.52
C ARG A 190 5.12 -9.32 -24.34
N SER A 191 4.54 -8.39 -25.09
CA SER A 191 5.26 -7.45 -25.98
C SER A 191 5.36 -6.04 -25.41
N ARG A 192 4.77 -5.76 -24.24
CA ARG A 192 4.93 -4.46 -23.56
C ARG A 192 6.43 -4.22 -23.27
N PRO A 193 6.96 -3.00 -23.49
CA PRO A 193 8.33 -2.68 -23.10
C PRO A 193 8.52 -2.83 -21.60
N LEU A 194 9.68 -3.33 -21.18
CA LEU A 194 10.06 -3.37 -19.76
C LEU A 194 10.35 -1.93 -19.29
N VAL A 195 9.90 -1.59 -18.08
CA VAL A 195 10.13 -0.26 -17.51
C VAL A 195 11.38 -0.29 -16.66
N LEU A 196 12.52 0.07 -17.26
CA LEU A 196 13.83 -0.02 -16.61
C LEU A 196 14.37 1.34 -16.16
N GLY A 197 13.67 2.44 -16.44
CA GLY A 197 14.17 3.82 -16.29
C GLY A 197 14.42 4.30 -14.85
N TYR A 198 14.06 3.51 -13.83
CA TYR A 198 14.33 3.90 -12.44
C TYR A 198 15.81 3.67 -12.11
N ARG A 199 16.51 4.72 -11.65
CA ARG A 199 17.98 4.71 -11.47
C ARG A 199 18.54 3.45 -10.81
N ASP A 200 17.99 3.04 -9.67
CA ASP A 200 18.47 1.85 -8.97
C ASP A 200 18.33 0.56 -9.78
N LEU A 201 17.29 0.48 -10.62
CA LEU A 201 17.04 -0.66 -11.49
C LEU A 201 17.98 -0.63 -12.70
N GLN A 202 18.23 0.55 -13.28
CA GLN A 202 19.25 0.75 -14.32
C GLN A 202 20.63 0.34 -13.82
N ASP A 203 21.02 0.81 -12.65
CA ASP A 203 22.32 0.51 -12.05
C ASP A 203 22.47 -1.00 -11.80
N TYR A 204 21.43 -1.65 -11.28
CA TYR A 204 21.43 -3.09 -10.98
C TYR A 204 21.50 -3.97 -12.24
N LEU A 205 20.90 -3.53 -13.35
CA LEU A 205 20.80 -4.28 -14.60
C LEU A 205 21.79 -3.82 -15.68
N SER A 206 22.72 -2.93 -15.33
CA SER A 206 23.62 -2.25 -16.28
C SER A 206 24.47 -3.18 -17.16
N ASP A 207 24.80 -4.39 -16.67
CA ASP A 207 25.59 -5.39 -17.41
C ASP A 207 24.72 -6.35 -18.25
N ILE A 208 23.39 -6.20 -18.26
CA ILE A 208 22.46 -7.08 -18.95
C ILE A 208 21.77 -6.32 -20.08
N ALA A 209 21.90 -6.82 -21.31
CA ALA A 209 21.18 -6.26 -22.44
C ALA A 209 19.66 -6.37 -22.23
N GLU A 210 18.91 -5.29 -22.48
CA GLU A 210 17.45 -5.28 -22.29
C GLU A 210 16.74 -6.37 -23.10
N THR A 211 17.28 -6.73 -24.27
CA THR A 211 16.75 -7.79 -25.14
C THR A 211 16.88 -9.20 -24.55
N ALA A 212 17.75 -9.38 -23.56
CA ALA A 212 17.93 -10.63 -22.84
C ALA A 212 17.10 -10.71 -21.55
N LEU A 213 16.36 -9.64 -21.20
CA LEU A 213 15.55 -9.59 -19.99
C LEU A 213 14.13 -10.08 -20.23
N ASP A 214 13.64 -10.87 -19.28
CA ASP A 214 12.23 -11.24 -19.13
C ASP A 214 11.59 -10.56 -17.89
N PRO A 215 10.25 -10.53 -17.76
CA PRO A 215 9.61 -9.88 -16.61
C PRO A 215 9.95 -10.53 -15.27
N LEU A 216 10.32 -11.81 -15.23
CA LEU A 216 10.70 -12.48 -13.98
C LEU A 216 12.06 -11.96 -13.49
N GLN A 217 13.04 -11.82 -14.39
CA GLN A 217 14.34 -11.25 -14.07
C GLN A 217 14.24 -9.80 -13.58
N VAL A 218 13.33 -9.00 -14.17
CA VAL A 218 13.05 -7.64 -13.70
C VAL A 218 12.41 -7.67 -12.30
N ALA A 219 11.44 -8.54 -12.06
CA ALA A 219 10.83 -8.71 -10.75
C ALA A 219 11.86 -9.14 -9.69
N GLU A 220 12.77 -10.06 -10.02
CA GLU A 220 13.86 -10.50 -9.15
C GLU A 220 14.86 -9.37 -8.83
N ALA A 221 15.21 -8.56 -9.83
CA ALA A 221 16.05 -7.38 -9.63
C ALA A 221 15.38 -6.38 -8.68
N VAL A 222 14.09 -6.09 -8.90
CA VAL A 222 13.29 -5.23 -8.01
C VAL A 222 13.25 -5.78 -6.60
N MET A 223 13.00 -7.08 -6.42
CA MET A 223 13.02 -7.74 -5.11
C MET A 223 14.38 -7.58 -4.43
N ALA A 224 15.48 -7.79 -5.15
CA ALA A 224 16.84 -7.65 -4.62
C ALA A 224 17.13 -6.21 -4.16
N ILE A 225 16.74 -5.21 -4.97
CA ILE A 225 16.91 -3.80 -4.61
C ILE A 225 16.05 -3.44 -3.38
N ARG A 226 14.78 -3.89 -3.34
CA ARG A 226 13.87 -3.63 -2.22
C ARG A 226 14.39 -4.23 -0.93
N ARG A 227 14.85 -5.50 -0.93
CA ARG A 227 15.43 -6.16 0.26
C ARG A 227 16.69 -5.46 0.79
N ARG A 228 17.45 -4.76 -0.06
CA ARG A 228 18.61 -3.97 0.39
C ARG A 228 18.18 -2.70 1.14
N LYS A 229 17.06 -2.09 0.73
CA LYS A 229 16.59 -0.77 1.18
C LYS A 229 15.55 -0.84 2.29
N LEU A 230 14.61 -1.78 2.20
CA LEU A 230 13.43 -1.88 3.04
C LEU A 230 13.61 -3.05 4.01
N PRO A 231 13.30 -2.85 5.30
CA PRO A 231 13.25 -3.95 6.24
C PRO A 231 12.06 -4.86 5.91
N ASP A 232 12.29 -6.16 5.98
CA ASP A 232 11.22 -7.15 5.91
C ASP A 232 10.31 -7.01 7.14
N PRO A 233 9.01 -6.72 6.99
CA PRO A 233 8.10 -6.58 8.12
C PRO A 233 8.01 -7.83 9.01
N ASP A 234 8.24 -9.03 8.44
CA ASP A 234 8.22 -10.29 9.21
C ASP A 234 9.45 -10.43 10.13
N ILE A 235 10.49 -9.62 9.90
CA ILE A 235 11.73 -9.59 10.70
C ILE A 235 11.79 -8.33 11.57
N ILE A 236 11.49 -7.17 10.98
CA ILE A 236 11.44 -5.87 11.64
C ILE A 236 10.10 -5.22 11.26
N PRO A 237 9.07 -5.39 12.11
CA PRO A 237 7.72 -4.90 11.84
C PRO A 237 7.67 -3.42 11.44
N ASN A 238 7.00 -3.13 10.32
CA ASN A 238 6.86 -1.81 9.72
C ASN A 238 5.68 -1.75 8.73
N ALA A 239 5.20 -0.55 8.43
CA ALA A 239 4.16 -0.28 7.43
C ALA A 239 4.73 0.38 6.15
N GLY A 240 5.98 0.07 5.79
CA GLY A 240 6.67 0.71 4.67
C GLY A 240 6.98 2.19 4.93
N SER A 241 6.92 3.01 3.88
CA SER A 241 7.11 4.45 4.00
C SER A 241 5.97 5.07 4.79
N PHE A 242 6.28 5.65 5.94
CA PHE A 242 5.29 6.15 6.87
C PHE A 242 4.74 7.53 6.47
N PHE A 243 5.51 8.30 5.72
CA PHE A 243 5.15 9.64 5.27
C PHE A 243 5.14 9.73 3.74
N LYS A 244 4.18 10.49 3.20
CA LYS A 244 4.20 10.89 1.79
C LYS A 244 5.31 11.91 1.56
N ASN A 245 5.79 11.97 0.31
CA ASN A 245 6.64 13.06 -0.13
C ASN A 245 5.82 14.36 -0.23
N PRO A 246 6.16 15.42 0.51
CA PRO A 246 5.40 16.66 0.50
C PRO A 246 5.59 17.40 -0.82
N PHE A 247 4.58 18.17 -1.20
CA PHE A 247 4.57 18.99 -2.39
C PHE A 247 4.56 20.46 -2.00
N VAL A 248 5.44 21.26 -2.58
CA VAL A 248 5.57 22.69 -2.30
C VAL A 248 5.56 23.49 -3.60
N ASP A 249 5.18 24.77 -3.50
CA ASP A 249 5.28 25.71 -4.62
C ASP A 249 6.74 26.11 -4.90
N GLY A 250 6.96 26.79 -6.03
CA GLY A 250 8.28 27.22 -6.47
C GLY A 250 8.95 28.20 -5.51
N GLU A 251 8.19 29.14 -4.95
CA GLU A 251 8.73 30.14 -4.00
C GLU A 251 9.25 29.48 -2.72
N THR A 252 8.47 28.55 -2.16
CA THR A 252 8.85 27.76 -0.99
C THR A 252 10.09 26.91 -1.30
N PHE A 253 10.14 26.29 -2.48
CA PHE A 253 11.30 25.49 -2.89
C PHE A 253 12.57 26.34 -3.03
N GLU A 254 12.51 27.50 -3.70
CA GLU A 254 13.67 28.39 -3.85
C GLU A 254 14.20 28.87 -2.49
N ALA A 255 13.31 29.17 -1.54
CA ALA A 255 13.70 29.54 -0.18
C ALA A 255 14.33 28.38 0.61
N LEU A 256 13.88 27.14 0.34
CA LEU A 256 14.45 25.93 0.91
C LEU A 256 15.83 25.62 0.31
N GLU A 257 15.96 25.65 -1.01
CA GLU A 257 17.21 25.35 -1.73
C GLU A 257 18.34 26.31 -1.35
N LYS A 258 18.04 27.61 -1.14
CA LYS A 258 19.02 28.59 -0.63
C LYS A 258 19.54 28.24 0.77
N ARG A 259 18.68 27.71 1.64
CA ARG A 259 19.05 27.31 3.02
C ARG A 259 19.66 25.91 3.09
N HIS A 260 19.30 25.06 2.13
CA HIS A 260 19.67 23.65 2.03
C HIS A 260 20.03 23.29 0.58
N PRO A 261 21.24 23.63 0.11
CA PRO A 261 21.63 23.45 -1.30
C PRO A 261 21.66 21.99 -1.77
N ASP A 262 21.67 21.03 -0.85
CA ASP A 262 21.67 19.60 -1.09
C ASP A 262 20.27 18.97 -0.95
N ILE A 263 19.20 19.77 -0.86
CA ILE A 263 17.83 19.29 -0.78
C ILE A 263 17.48 18.40 -1.98
N VAL A 264 16.97 17.20 -1.69
CA VAL A 264 16.54 16.27 -2.74
C VAL A 264 15.09 16.56 -3.10
N ALA A 265 14.87 16.96 -4.35
CA ALA A 265 13.56 17.33 -4.86
C ALA A 265 13.37 16.87 -6.31
N TYR A 266 12.11 16.72 -6.69
CA TYR A 266 11.69 16.30 -8.03
C TYR A 266 10.71 17.33 -8.58
N PRO A 267 11.11 18.13 -9.58
CA PRO A 267 10.21 19.05 -10.26
C PRO A 267 9.02 18.31 -10.88
N GLN A 268 7.84 18.93 -10.85
CA GLN A 268 6.60 18.47 -11.48
C GLN A 268 5.88 19.67 -12.12
N GLU A 269 4.84 19.43 -12.92
CA GLU A 269 4.14 20.51 -13.64
C GLU A 269 3.55 21.59 -12.72
N GLN A 270 3.09 21.23 -11.52
CA GLN A 270 2.39 22.15 -10.61
C GLN A 270 3.19 22.55 -9.37
N GLY A 271 4.50 22.29 -9.34
CA GLY A 271 5.35 22.54 -8.17
C GLY A 271 6.46 21.52 -8.00
N VAL A 272 6.95 21.38 -6.78
CA VAL A 272 8.15 20.59 -6.48
C VAL A 272 7.86 19.57 -5.39
N LYS A 273 8.11 18.29 -5.70
CA LYS A 273 7.95 17.18 -4.75
C LYS A 273 9.25 16.97 -3.99
N LEU A 274 9.26 17.22 -2.69
CA LEU A 274 10.46 17.02 -1.85
C LEU A 274 10.58 15.57 -1.40
N ALA A 275 11.80 15.06 -1.27
CA ALA A 275 12.03 13.74 -0.70
C ALA A 275 11.87 13.77 0.83
N ALA A 276 10.76 13.24 1.35
CA ALA A 276 10.51 13.17 2.80
C ALA A 276 11.60 12.37 3.54
N ALA A 277 12.15 11.31 2.91
CA ALA A 277 13.29 10.58 3.46
C ALA A 277 14.49 11.50 3.74
N TRP A 278 14.79 12.43 2.83
CA TRP A 278 15.90 13.37 2.99
C TRP A 278 15.60 14.36 4.13
N LEU A 279 14.38 14.91 4.20
CA LEU A 279 13.98 15.83 5.28
C LEU A 279 14.12 15.17 6.66
N ILE A 280 13.65 13.93 6.81
CA ILE A 280 13.72 13.18 8.07
C ILE A 280 15.16 12.83 8.44
N ASP A 281 15.97 12.40 7.46
CA ASP A 281 17.38 12.09 7.65
C ASP A 281 18.18 13.31 8.09
N GLN A 282 17.99 14.44 7.41
CA GLN A 282 18.64 15.69 7.77
C GLN A 282 18.23 16.18 9.15
N SER A 283 16.97 15.94 9.57
CA SER A 283 16.51 16.17 10.95
C SER A 283 17.09 15.20 12.00
N GLY A 284 17.97 14.26 11.62
CA GLY A 284 18.71 13.40 12.54
C GLY A 284 17.96 12.14 12.99
N TRP A 285 16.84 11.81 12.35
CA TRP A 285 16.00 10.70 12.78
C TRP A 285 16.40 9.35 12.19
N LYS A 286 17.18 9.30 11.10
CA LYS A 286 17.56 8.02 10.48
C LYS A 286 18.36 7.16 11.46
N GLY A 287 17.85 5.96 11.74
CA GLY A 287 18.45 5.04 12.71
C GLY A 287 18.11 5.35 14.19
N PHE A 288 17.30 6.36 14.47
CA PHE A 288 16.81 6.64 15.82
C PHE A 288 16.08 5.43 16.41
N ARG A 289 16.30 5.15 17.69
CA ARG A 289 15.57 4.12 18.45
C ARG A 289 15.31 4.59 19.86
N ASN A 290 14.09 4.36 20.34
CA ASN A 290 13.78 4.36 21.76
C ASN A 290 13.65 2.90 22.26
N ALA A 291 13.06 2.71 23.44
CA ALA A 291 12.91 1.38 24.06
C ALA A 291 12.06 0.39 23.24
N ARG A 292 11.20 0.85 22.32
CA ARG A 292 10.18 0.01 21.67
C ARG A 292 10.10 0.20 20.14
N VAL A 293 10.17 1.44 19.70
CA VAL A 293 10.00 1.86 18.30
C VAL A 293 11.19 2.69 17.82
N GLY A 294 11.28 2.92 16.52
CA GLY A 294 12.37 3.69 15.94
C GLY A 294 12.19 3.97 14.45
N VAL A 295 13.26 4.45 13.83
CA VAL A 295 13.37 4.69 12.39
C VAL A 295 14.46 3.78 11.84
N HIS A 296 14.21 3.14 10.71
CA HIS A 296 15.16 2.23 10.09
C HIS A 296 16.48 2.95 9.73
N ASN A 297 17.61 2.27 9.91
CA ASN A 297 18.94 2.87 9.73
C ASN A 297 19.34 3.09 8.26
N ARG A 298 18.67 2.44 7.32
CA ARG A 298 18.91 2.61 5.87
C ARG A 298 17.81 3.37 5.13
N GLN A 299 16.65 3.54 5.77
CA GLN A 299 15.49 4.16 5.14
C GLN A 299 14.75 5.02 6.15
N ALA A 300 14.95 6.34 6.08
CA ALA A 300 14.41 7.30 7.03
C ALA A 300 12.87 7.40 7.02
N LEU A 301 12.23 6.96 5.94
CA LEU A 301 10.76 6.90 5.86
C LEU A 301 10.14 5.73 6.64
N VAL A 302 10.92 4.72 7.01
CA VAL A 302 10.37 3.49 7.57
C VAL A 302 10.46 3.55 9.09
N LEU A 303 9.31 3.75 9.73
CA LEU A 303 9.16 3.57 11.17
C LEU A 303 9.06 2.07 11.48
N ILE A 304 9.77 1.65 12.52
CA ILE A 304 9.90 0.25 12.91
C ILE A 304 9.40 0.03 14.33
N ASN A 305 8.66 -1.06 14.52
CA ASN A 305 8.37 -1.62 15.83
C ASN A 305 9.39 -2.74 16.10
N HIS A 306 10.43 -2.43 16.87
CA HIS A 306 11.59 -3.32 17.03
C HIS A 306 11.62 -4.06 18.37
N SER A 307 10.73 -3.70 19.31
CA SER A 307 10.68 -4.32 20.63
C SER A 307 9.27 -4.22 21.26
N GLY A 308 8.23 -4.59 20.51
CA GLY A 308 6.86 -4.74 21.05
C GLY A 308 6.19 -3.43 21.46
N GLY A 309 6.37 -2.37 20.68
CA GLY A 309 5.68 -1.09 20.84
C GLY A 309 4.20 -1.16 20.50
N THR A 310 3.45 -0.21 21.04
CA THR A 310 2.02 -0.01 20.72
C THR A 310 1.85 0.91 19.51
N GLY A 311 0.63 0.98 18.95
CA GLY A 311 0.35 2.00 17.94
C GLY A 311 0.52 3.42 18.47
N ALA A 312 0.22 3.67 19.74
CA ALA A 312 0.48 4.96 20.38
C ALA A 312 1.99 5.30 20.41
N ASP A 313 2.86 4.32 20.65
CA ASP A 313 4.31 4.50 20.59
C ASP A 313 4.75 4.92 19.17
N ILE A 314 4.22 4.26 18.12
CA ILE A 314 4.48 4.58 16.71
C ILE A 314 3.96 5.98 16.35
N LEU A 315 2.71 6.30 16.70
CA LEU A 315 2.09 7.59 16.37
C LEU A 315 2.79 8.75 17.07
N LYS A 316 3.21 8.57 18.33
CA LYS A 316 3.99 9.58 19.06
C LYS A 316 5.35 9.83 18.41
N LEU A 317 6.03 8.78 17.94
CA LEU A 317 7.27 8.93 17.19
C LEU A 317 7.02 9.69 15.88
N ALA A 318 5.98 9.34 15.14
CA ALA A 318 5.62 10.00 13.89
C ALA A 318 5.31 11.50 14.08
N GLU A 319 4.55 11.84 15.12
CA GLU A 319 4.25 13.23 15.48
C GLU A 319 5.54 14.01 15.79
N THR A 320 6.44 13.43 16.59
CA THR A 320 7.71 14.07 16.95
C THR A 320 8.59 14.32 15.72
N ILE A 321 8.64 13.36 14.79
CA ILE A 321 9.36 13.53 13.51
C ILE A 321 8.72 14.64 12.67
N GLY A 322 7.38 14.63 12.56
CA GLY A 322 6.64 15.65 11.81
C GLY A 322 6.88 17.06 12.35
N GLN A 323 6.83 17.25 13.67
CA GLN A 323 7.15 18.52 14.34
C GLN A 323 8.59 18.95 14.05
N SER A 324 9.56 18.04 14.18
CA SER A 324 10.97 18.33 13.90
C SER A 324 11.23 18.76 12.45
N VAL A 325 10.55 18.14 11.48
CA VAL A 325 10.64 18.53 10.06
C VAL A 325 9.95 19.88 9.81
N ALA A 326 8.79 20.11 10.43
CA ALA A 326 8.08 21.38 10.32
C ALA A 326 8.89 22.55 10.91
N GLU A 327 9.50 22.38 12.08
CA GLU A 327 10.35 23.39 12.71
C GLU A 327 11.59 23.72 11.88
N ARG A 328 12.23 22.70 11.29
CA ARG A 328 13.47 22.87 10.55
C ARG A 328 13.26 23.42 9.13
N PHE A 329 12.25 22.92 8.43
CA PHE A 329 12.05 23.21 7.00
C PHE A 329 10.82 24.06 6.73
N GLY A 330 9.88 24.18 7.67
CA GLY A 330 8.57 24.79 7.41
C GLY A 330 7.67 23.90 6.54
N VAL A 331 7.90 22.59 6.53
CA VAL A 331 7.20 21.61 5.69
C VAL A 331 6.45 20.63 6.58
N THR A 332 5.14 20.45 6.32
CA THR A 332 4.33 19.45 7.02
C THR A 332 4.40 18.11 6.31
N LEU A 333 4.68 17.04 7.04
CA LEU A 333 4.62 15.68 6.54
C LEU A 333 3.24 15.07 6.78
N GLU A 334 2.67 14.47 5.74
CA GLU A 334 1.42 13.71 5.84
C GLU A 334 1.73 12.22 6.01
N MET A 335 1.05 11.55 6.95
CA MET A 335 1.15 10.09 7.10
C MET A 335 0.51 9.35 5.91
N GLU A 336 1.13 8.26 5.48
CA GLU A 336 0.61 7.37 4.43
C GLU A 336 -0.26 6.22 5.01
N PRO A 337 0.09 5.59 6.15
CA PRO A 337 -0.77 4.62 6.81
C PRO A 337 -2.06 5.23 7.36
N GLY A 338 -3.17 4.50 7.24
CA GLY A 338 -4.43 4.86 7.89
C GLY A 338 -4.38 4.56 9.39
N ILE A 339 -5.08 5.37 10.20
CA ILE A 339 -5.17 5.15 11.65
C ILE A 339 -6.51 4.47 11.95
N VAL A 340 -6.47 3.43 12.79
CA VAL A 340 -7.64 2.67 13.21
C VAL A 340 -7.71 2.62 14.73
N GLY A 341 -8.91 2.71 15.29
CA GLY A 341 -9.15 2.71 16.73
C GLY A 341 -8.89 4.09 17.36
N SER A 342 -9.20 4.19 18.65
CA SER A 342 -8.96 5.41 19.42
C SER A 342 -7.69 5.27 20.27
N GLN A 343 -6.94 6.36 20.39
CA GLN A 343 -6.00 6.52 21.50
C GLN A 343 -6.85 6.70 22.75
N ARG A 344 -7.05 5.65 23.55
CA ARG A 344 -7.66 5.80 24.87
C ARG A 344 -6.70 6.47 25.84
#